data_AF-A0A7R9K2P4-F1
#
_entry.id   AF-A0A7R9K2P4-F1
#
_cell.length_a   1.000
_cell.length_b   1.000
_cell.length_c   1.000
_cell.angle_alpha   90.00
_cell.angle_beta   90.00
_cell.angle_gamma   90.00
#
_symmetry.space_group_name_H-M   'P 1'
#
loop_
_entity.id
_entity.type
_entity.pdbx_description
1 polymer ?
#
loop_
_entity_poly.entity_id
_entity_poly.type
_entity_poly.pdbx_seq_one_letter_code
_entity_poly.pdbx_strand_id
1 'polypeptide(L)'
;MEFDSGEIEESESLNVEPSDDLSSDLKQARILWQHFKDQGLDIVSHIHESSILLTFASRDLPSRISIVDESGATKFNLSGLLSSAPPKVDGKLVNHTVQVDRALSRGALGVLLFADPEASLVTAERQLVTPAQLGLMQALHGDPSTPDKQAVVHGENNAKLECVPVEVISPESAEQIVRHMLANDDTPGSSFGKSNSIFNRATGFSNINHKIKLEVNFINVVRVFHSVMAGIRGSREPDRHILLVTSRESLLNNELGPTGGTAAMMELAKVFGVLLNTKGWRPHRSIVFCNLGLAFMEGHYISPPFMDSWGDLLESNVVSYLSVDNPVADNRSLEVEVSPLLSKVVQDSSALVPNPRLLEVMGNSQRTGFRFKIRNSKAASNSNLDIDSDPGLRSHKAMTQLWGILTWKMADSLLLPFSPTSYADFLNNTLTAIETKYKRVISENKLVLSELNSAIKNLSIAVSLFQKKMDTVDKSE
;
A
#
# COMPACT_ATOMS: atom_id res chain seq x y z
N MET A 1 16.53 7.69 19.38
CA MET A 1 16.26 9.06 18.89
C MET A 1 16.96 10.05 19.81
N GLU A 2 18.17 10.47 19.46
CA GLU A 2 18.60 11.83 19.79
C GLU A 2 18.18 12.67 18.60
N PHE A 3 17.17 13.51 18.79
CA PHE A 3 16.85 14.54 17.82
C PHE A 3 17.75 15.70 18.18
N ASP A 4 18.66 16.02 17.28
CA ASP A 4 19.60 17.11 17.46
C ASP A 4 18.82 18.42 17.60
N SER A 5 18.88 19.02 18.79
CA SER A 5 18.24 20.30 19.11
C SER A 5 19.13 21.46 18.65
N GLY A 6 19.61 21.40 17.41
CA GLY A 6 20.48 22.41 16.83
C GLY A 6 19.78 23.77 16.81
N GLU A 7 20.37 24.73 17.52
CA GLU A 7 19.97 26.13 17.49
C GLU A 7 19.96 26.65 16.05
N ILE A 8 18.92 27.44 15.74
CA ILE A 8 18.74 28.09 14.45
C ILE A 8 19.87 29.10 14.28
N GLU A 9 20.81 28.85 13.36
CA GLU A 9 21.48 29.95 12.68
C GLU A 9 20.44 30.59 11.75
N GLU A 10 20.06 31.83 12.05
CA GLU A 10 19.32 32.71 11.15
C GLU A 10 20.18 32.97 9.91
N SER A 11 20.18 32.05 8.94
CA SER A 11 20.74 32.30 7.62
C SER A 11 19.76 33.15 6.81
N GLU A 12 20.05 34.44 6.74
CA GLU A 12 19.56 35.47 5.82
C GLU A 12 18.07 35.42 5.42
N SER A 13 17.33 36.35 6.03
CA SER A 13 16.01 36.80 5.59
C SER A 13 16.01 37.22 4.12
N LEU A 14 15.69 36.29 3.22
CA LEU A 14 15.12 36.63 1.93
C LEU A 14 13.69 37.10 2.18
N ASN A 15 13.51 38.42 2.27
CA ASN A 15 12.22 39.09 2.17
C ASN A 15 11.58 38.71 0.83
N VAL A 16 10.78 37.65 0.86
CA VAL A 16 9.84 37.30 -0.22
C VAL A 16 8.45 37.43 0.40
N GLU A 17 7.68 38.40 -0.09
CA GLU A 17 6.26 38.51 0.20
C GLU A 17 5.57 37.15 -0.02
N PRO A 18 4.52 36.80 0.75
CA PRO A 18 3.89 35.49 0.64
C PRO A 18 3.20 35.35 -0.72
N SER A 19 3.90 34.76 -1.69
CA SER A 19 3.28 34.27 -2.92
C SER A 19 2.36 33.10 -2.57
N ASP A 20 1.16 33.08 -3.12
CA ASP A 20 0.14 32.03 -2.97
C ASP A 20 0.61 30.60 -3.36
N ASP A 21 1.84 30.46 -3.85
CA ASP A 21 2.35 29.29 -4.57
C ASP A 21 3.18 28.30 -3.71
N LEU A 22 2.96 28.27 -2.39
CA LEU A 22 3.36 27.10 -1.59
C LEU A 22 2.50 25.89 -2.03
N SER A 23 3.14 24.76 -2.35
CA SER A 23 2.41 23.54 -2.73
C SER A 23 1.37 23.17 -1.67
N SER A 24 0.18 22.71 -2.11
CA SER A 24 -0.90 22.26 -1.21
C SER A 24 -0.39 21.30 -0.12
N ASP A 25 0.52 20.40 -0.51
CA ASP A 25 1.19 19.45 0.37
C ASP A 25 1.96 20.12 1.52
N LEU A 26 2.82 21.11 1.24
CA LEU A 26 3.59 21.81 2.28
C LEU A 26 2.68 22.61 3.23
N LYS A 27 1.61 23.22 2.71
CA LYS A 27 0.61 23.90 3.55
C LYS A 27 -0.03 22.92 4.54
N GLN A 28 -0.43 21.74 4.08
CA GLN A 28 -1.00 20.69 4.93
C GLN A 28 0.03 20.13 5.93
N ALA A 29 1.29 19.92 5.50
CA ALA A 29 2.38 19.49 6.37
C ALA A 29 2.57 20.46 7.54
N ARG A 30 2.57 21.77 7.28
CA ARG A 30 2.71 22.81 8.32
C ARG A 30 1.55 22.81 9.30
N ILE A 31 0.32 22.64 8.82
CA ILE A 31 -0.87 22.53 9.68
C ILE A 31 -0.74 21.33 10.61
N LEU A 32 -0.35 20.16 10.08
CA LEU A 32 -0.20 18.95 10.89
C LEU A 32 0.96 19.07 11.88
N TRP A 33 2.09 19.63 11.45
CA TRP A 33 3.24 19.88 12.30
C TRP A 33 2.87 20.80 13.48
N GLN A 34 2.14 21.87 13.21
CA GLN A 34 1.65 22.77 14.26
C GLN A 34 0.66 22.06 15.19
N HIS A 35 -0.27 21.28 14.62
CA HIS A 35 -1.21 20.49 15.41
C HIS A 35 -0.49 19.56 16.40
N PHE A 36 0.55 18.83 15.97
CA PHE A 36 1.34 17.97 16.87
C PHE A 36 2.04 18.75 17.98
N LYS A 37 2.55 19.96 17.69
CA LYS A 37 3.11 20.83 18.73
C LYS A 37 2.05 21.28 19.73
N ASP A 38 0.88 21.67 19.24
CA ASP A 38 -0.23 22.14 20.07
C ASP A 38 -0.77 21.02 20.99
N GLN A 39 -0.65 19.76 20.58
CA GLN A 39 -1.00 18.62 21.44
C GLN A 39 0.04 18.34 22.55
N GLY A 40 1.17 19.04 22.55
CA GLY A 40 2.23 18.88 23.53
C GLY A 40 2.89 17.50 23.49
N LEU A 41 3.12 16.96 22.29
CA LEU A 41 3.93 15.76 22.11
C LEU A 41 5.40 16.07 22.42
N ASP A 42 6.16 15.09 22.92
CA ASP A 42 7.54 15.32 23.36
C ASP A 42 8.45 15.79 22.23
N ILE A 43 8.19 15.29 21.02
CA ILE A 43 9.04 15.52 19.86
C ILE A 43 8.17 15.75 18.64
N VAL A 44 8.48 16.80 17.88
CA VAL A 44 7.94 17.04 16.55
C VAL A 44 9.13 17.31 15.64
N SER A 45 9.31 16.48 14.62
CA SER A 45 10.46 16.56 13.72
C SER A 45 10.47 17.85 12.92
N HIS A 46 11.58 18.15 12.26
CA HIS A 46 11.53 19.03 11.10
C HIS A 46 10.66 18.39 10.01
N ILE A 47 10.11 19.22 9.11
CA ILE A 47 9.38 18.72 7.95
C ILE A 47 10.42 18.13 6.99
N HIS A 48 10.34 16.83 6.73
CA HIS A 48 11.28 16.11 5.89
C HIS A 48 10.87 16.19 4.42
N GLU A 49 11.76 16.62 3.56
CA GLU A 49 11.52 16.67 2.12
C GLU A 49 11.98 15.38 1.44
N SER A 50 11.22 14.93 0.46
CA SER A 50 11.56 13.77 -0.37
C SER A 50 11.25 14.09 -1.82
N SER A 51 12.29 14.09 -2.66
CA SER A 51 12.16 14.24 -4.11
C SER A 51 11.78 12.90 -4.73
N ILE A 52 10.63 12.85 -5.40
CA ILE A 52 10.10 11.64 -6.02
C ILE A 52 9.93 11.90 -7.52
N LEU A 53 10.47 10.99 -8.32
CA LEU A 53 10.27 10.96 -9.76
C LEU A 53 8.84 10.48 -10.07
N LEU A 54 8.06 11.33 -10.73
CA LEU A 54 6.73 11.01 -11.22
C LEU A 54 6.74 10.96 -12.74
N THR A 55 6.00 10.02 -13.31
CA THR A 55 5.83 9.92 -14.76
C THR A 55 4.37 10.12 -15.12
N PHE A 56 4.11 11.06 -16.02
CA PHE A 56 2.79 11.36 -16.56
C PHE A 56 2.78 11.13 -18.07
N ALA A 57 1.62 10.81 -18.65
CA ALA A 57 1.48 10.91 -20.10
C ALA A 57 1.55 12.38 -20.55
N SER A 58 2.18 12.60 -21.70
CA SER A 58 2.23 13.92 -22.32
C SER A 58 0.84 14.31 -22.83
N ARG A 59 0.38 15.51 -22.45
CA ARG A 59 -0.86 16.10 -22.98
C ARG A 59 -0.68 16.61 -24.41
N ASP A 60 0.50 17.12 -24.72
CA ASP A 60 0.80 17.73 -26.02
C ASP A 60 1.07 16.67 -27.10
N LEU A 61 1.58 15.50 -26.68
CA LEU A 61 1.84 14.37 -27.56
C LEU A 61 1.29 13.09 -26.90
N PRO A 62 0.00 12.75 -27.07
CA PRO A 62 -0.59 11.60 -26.38
C PRO A 62 0.03 10.27 -26.84
N SER A 63 0.12 9.31 -25.91
CA SER A 63 0.47 7.93 -26.26
C SER A 63 -0.55 7.35 -27.26
N ARG A 64 -0.08 6.55 -28.21
CA ARG A 64 -0.92 5.88 -29.21
C ARG A 64 -0.64 4.39 -29.23
N ILE A 65 -1.71 3.63 -29.34
CA ILE A 65 -1.65 2.18 -29.47
C ILE A 65 -2.47 1.82 -30.68
N SER A 66 -1.87 1.05 -31.59
CA SER A 66 -2.56 0.64 -32.80
C SER A 66 -2.18 -0.77 -33.22
N ILE A 67 -3.08 -1.40 -33.97
CA ILE A 67 -2.75 -2.58 -34.74
C ILE A 67 -2.41 -2.10 -36.15
N VAL A 68 -1.20 -2.41 -36.61
CA VAL A 68 -0.66 -2.05 -37.92
C VAL A 68 -0.45 -3.30 -38.77
N ASP A 69 -0.47 -3.16 -40.10
CA ASP A 69 -0.01 -4.20 -41.01
C ASP A 69 1.52 -4.13 -41.27
N GLU A 70 2.04 -5.00 -42.14
CA GLU A 70 3.46 -5.04 -42.51
C GLU A 70 3.98 -3.74 -43.16
N SER A 71 3.09 -2.95 -43.78
CA SER A 71 3.43 -1.64 -44.35
C SER A 71 3.47 -0.52 -43.31
N GLY A 72 3.10 -0.83 -42.06
CA GLY A 72 2.96 0.13 -40.97
C GLY A 72 1.65 0.91 -41.00
N ALA A 73 0.71 0.56 -41.89
CA ALA A 73 -0.58 1.23 -41.98
C ALA A 73 -1.50 0.80 -40.84
N THR A 74 -2.05 1.78 -40.12
CA THR A 74 -3.00 1.56 -39.02
C THR A 74 -4.27 0.88 -39.52
N LYS A 75 -4.63 -0.25 -38.90
CA LYS A 75 -5.91 -0.94 -39.10
C LYS A 75 -6.90 -0.60 -38.00
N PHE A 76 -6.42 -0.51 -36.76
CA PHE A 76 -7.23 -0.20 -35.60
C PHE A 76 -6.48 0.76 -34.68
N ASN A 77 -7.13 1.84 -34.28
CA ASN A 77 -6.67 2.67 -33.16
C ASN A 77 -7.28 2.13 -31.87
N LEU A 78 -6.46 2.03 -30.85
CA LEU A 78 -6.86 1.60 -29.51
C LEU A 78 -6.75 2.80 -28.57
N SER A 79 -7.63 2.88 -27.58
CA SER A 79 -7.64 3.97 -26.61
C SER A 79 -6.70 3.63 -25.44
N GLY A 80 -5.64 4.41 -25.27
CA GLY A 80 -4.77 4.37 -24.10
C GLY A 80 -5.35 5.22 -22.97
N LEU A 81 -5.49 4.63 -21.78
CA LEU A 81 -6.07 5.31 -20.61
C LEU A 81 -5.07 6.21 -19.88
N LEU A 82 -3.77 6.12 -20.16
CA LEU A 82 -2.82 7.13 -19.68
C LEU A 82 -2.87 8.39 -20.55
N SER A 83 -3.26 8.26 -21.83
CA SER A 83 -3.34 9.36 -22.80
C SER A 83 -4.61 10.21 -22.72
N SER A 84 -5.71 9.65 -22.22
CA SER A 84 -6.96 10.35 -21.92
C SER A 84 -7.00 10.72 -20.45
N ALA A 85 -7.68 11.82 -20.10
CA ALA A 85 -7.84 12.28 -18.72
C ALA A 85 -8.09 11.11 -17.75
N PRO A 86 -7.45 11.14 -16.57
CA PRO A 86 -7.31 9.93 -15.78
C PRO A 86 -8.66 9.42 -15.32
N PRO A 87 -8.94 8.12 -15.52
CA PRO A 87 -10.25 7.58 -15.26
C PRO A 87 -10.53 7.38 -13.77
N LYS A 88 -11.82 7.30 -13.45
CA LYS A 88 -12.32 7.18 -12.08
C LYS A 88 -11.85 5.88 -11.42
N VAL A 89 -11.09 5.99 -10.34
CA VAL A 89 -10.69 4.84 -9.50
C VAL A 89 -11.87 4.41 -8.65
N ASP A 90 -12.18 3.12 -8.70
CA ASP A 90 -13.16 2.46 -7.85
C ASP A 90 -12.64 1.02 -7.65
N GLY A 91 -11.84 0.79 -6.61
CA GLY A 91 -11.26 -0.52 -6.29
C GLY A 91 -9.72 -0.61 -6.28
N LYS A 92 -9.22 -1.67 -5.63
CA LYS A 92 -7.81 -2.06 -5.44
C LYS A 92 -6.95 -2.01 -6.73
N LEU A 93 -5.98 -1.12 -6.80
CA LEU A 93 -4.83 -1.12 -7.71
C LEU A 93 -3.82 -2.25 -7.37
N VAL A 94 -4.09 -3.46 -7.83
CA VAL A 94 -3.14 -4.58 -7.75
C VAL A 94 -1.72 -4.09 -8.08
N ASN A 95 -0.73 -4.42 -7.25
CA ASN A 95 0.66 -4.07 -7.57
C ASN A 95 1.07 -4.76 -8.89
N HIS A 96 1.05 -4.01 -9.98
CA HIS A 96 1.36 -4.48 -11.33
C HIS A 96 2.86 -4.41 -11.62
N THR A 97 3.70 -3.86 -10.73
CA THR A 97 5.16 -3.80 -10.94
C THR A 97 5.77 -5.19 -11.10
N VAL A 98 5.31 -6.16 -10.30
CA VAL A 98 5.74 -7.57 -10.42
C VAL A 98 5.31 -8.20 -11.75
N GLN A 99 4.17 -7.77 -12.32
CA GLN A 99 3.71 -8.28 -13.62
C GLN A 99 4.58 -7.71 -14.75
N VAL A 100 4.89 -6.42 -14.68
CA VAL A 100 5.80 -5.74 -15.60
C VAL A 100 7.18 -6.39 -15.51
N ASP A 101 7.80 -6.43 -14.33
CA ASP A 101 9.14 -7.00 -14.10
C ASP A 101 9.27 -8.45 -14.61
N ARG A 102 8.26 -9.30 -14.38
CA ARG A 102 8.23 -10.66 -14.93
C ARG A 102 8.13 -10.70 -16.45
N ALA A 103 7.39 -9.78 -17.06
CA ALA A 103 7.32 -9.67 -18.51
C ALA A 103 8.68 -9.25 -19.08
N LEU A 104 9.33 -8.26 -18.46
CA LEU A 104 10.63 -7.75 -18.89
C LEU A 104 11.73 -8.81 -18.75
N SER A 105 11.75 -9.53 -17.62
CA SER A 105 12.67 -10.65 -17.37
C SER A 105 12.53 -11.80 -18.39
N ARG A 106 11.45 -11.82 -19.18
CA ARG A 106 11.19 -12.79 -20.25
C ARG A 106 11.42 -12.21 -21.65
N GLY A 107 11.99 -11.01 -21.77
CA GLY A 107 12.32 -10.36 -23.04
C GLY A 107 11.15 -9.62 -23.69
N ALA A 108 10.12 -9.22 -22.93
CA ALA A 108 9.04 -8.41 -23.47
C ALA A 108 9.55 -7.01 -23.89
N LEU A 109 9.16 -6.56 -25.09
CA LEU A 109 9.49 -5.24 -25.64
C LEU A 109 8.49 -4.15 -25.26
N GLY A 110 7.43 -4.50 -24.54
CA GLY A 110 6.38 -3.59 -24.09
C GLY A 110 5.33 -4.33 -23.28
N VAL A 111 4.63 -3.64 -22.38
CA VAL A 111 3.59 -4.21 -21.52
C VAL A 111 2.32 -3.38 -21.62
N LEU A 112 1.20 -4.06 -21.94
CA LEU A 112 -0.14 -3.48 -21.86
C LEU A 112 -0.85 -4.02 -20.62
N LEU A 113 -1.34 -3.12 -19.77
CA LEU A 113 -2.11 -3.45 -18.57
C LEU A 113 -3.58 -3.10 -18.77
N PHE A 114 -4.50 -3.98 -18.36
CA PHE A 114 -5.94 -3.70 -18.42
C PHE A 114 -6.68 -4.41 -17.28
N ALA A 115 -7.85 -3.88 -16.92
CA ALA A 115 -8.73 -4.48 -15.94
C ALA A 115 -9.66 -5.48 -16.63
N ASP A 116 -9.68 -6.73 -16.17
CA ASP A 116 -10.64 -7.73 -16.67
C ASP A 116 -12.06 -7.44 -16.14
N PRO A 117 -13.08 -7.30 -17.01
CA PRO A 117 -14.46 -7.07 -16.60
C PRO A 117 -15.08 -8.18 -15.72
N GLU A 118 -14.53 -9.40 -15.69
CA GLU A 118 -15.03 -10.47 -14.81
C GLU A 118 -14.49 -10.34 -13.38
N ALA A 119 -13.26 -9.84 -13.24
CA ALA A 119 -12.61 -9.64 -11.94
C ALA A 119 -13.20 -8.46 -11.15
N SER A 120 -14.09 -7.67 -11.75
CA SER A 120 -14.67 -6.48 -11.16
C SER A 120 -16.07 -6.19 -11.69
N LEU A 121 -17.04 -6.05 -10.78
CA LEU A 121 -18.42 -5.66 -11.10
C LEU A 121 -18.56 -4.21 -11.60
N VAL A 122 -17.48 -3.42 -11.59
CA VAL A 122 -17.46 -2.02 -12.03
C VAL A 122 -16.84 -1.96 -13.43
N THR A 123 -17.66 -1.59 -14.41
CA THR A 123 -17.36 -1.45 -15.85
C THR A 123 -16.64 -0.14 -16.20
N ALA A 124 -15.90 0.47 -15.28
CA ALA A 124 -15.26 1.76 -15.50
C ALA A 124 -13.75 1.59 -15.75
N GLU A 125 -13.23 2.44 -16.62
CA GLU A 125 -11.81 2.68 -16.83
C GLU A 125 -11.11 2.81 -15.46
N ARG A 126 -10.04 2.03 -15.21
CA ARG A 126 -9.31 2.05 -13.93
C ARG A 126 -7.88 2.49 -14.14
N GLN A 127 -7.40 3.38 -13.28
CA GLN A 127 -5.97 3.62 -13.15
C GLN A 127 -5.36 2.39 -12.45
N LEU A 128 -4.50 1.64 -13.14
CA LEU A 128 -3.85 0.43 -12.62
C LEU A 128 -2.44 0.69 -12.08
N VAL A 129 -1.85 1.84 -12.42
CA VAL A 129 -0.51 2.24 -12.01
C VAL A 129 -0.51 3.73 -11.68
N THR A 130 0.08 4.12 -10.54
CA THR A 130 0.22 5.53 -10.17
C THR A 130 1.38 6.19 -10.94
N PRO A 131 1.40 7.52 -11.09
CA PRO A 131 2.54 8.23 -11.67
C PRO A 131 3.87 7.95 -10.96
N ALA A 132 3.85 7.74 -9.64
CA ALA A 132 5.03 7.38 -8.85
C ALA A 132 5.49 5.94 -9.12
N GLN A 133 4.56 4.98 -9.23
CA GLN A 133 4.90 3.60 -9.60
C GLN A 133 5.47 3.53 -11.01
N LEU A 134 4.91 4.31 -11.95
CA LEU A 134 5.43 4.41 -13.30
C LEU A 134 6.82 5.06 -13.31
N GLY A 135 7.01 6.14 -12.55
CA GLY A 135 8.32 6.78 -12.36
C GLY A 135 9.37 5.86 -11.78
N LEU A 136 9.01 5.03 -10.80
CA LEU A 136 9.91 4.00 -10.28
C LEU A 136 10.24 2.95 -11.33
N MET A 137 9.23 2.42 -12.04
CA MET A 137 9.47 1.45 -13.10
C MET A 137 10.39 2.01 -14.19
N GLN A 138 10.24 3.29 -14.53
CA GLN A 138 11.15 3.97 -15.45
C GLN A 138 12.52 4.23 -14.84
N ALA A 139 12.64 4.52 -13.55
CA ALA A 139 13.95 4.63 -12.92
C ALA A 139 14.69 3.28 -12.90
N LEU A 140 13.97 2.19 -12.65
CA LEU A 140 14.49 0.82 -12.59
C LEU A 140 14.79 0.22 -13.97
N HIS A 141 14.06 0.64 -15.01
CA HIS A 141 14.16 0.09 -16.37
C HIS A 141 14.64 1.12 -17.42
N GLY A 142 14.95 2.35 -17.02
CA GLY A 142 15.40 3.46 -17.87
C GLY A 142 14.28 4.43 -18.32
N ASP A 143 14.66 5.69 -18.59
CA ASP A 143 13.79 6.72 -19.19
C ASP A 143 13.83 6.69 -20.74
N PRO A 144 12.71 6.40 -21.43
CA PRO A 144 12.68 6.30 -22.89
C PRO A 144 13.00 7.62 -23.62
N SER A 145 12.88 8.77 -22.94
CA SER A 145 13.22 10.09 -23.49
C SER A 145 14.70 10.45 -23.32
N THR A 146 15.46 9.71 -22.50
CA THR A 146 16.90 9.93 -22.28
C THR A 146 17.70 8.62 -22.15
N PRO A 147 17.89 7.86 -23.25
CA PRO A 147 18.58 6.56 -23.24
C PRO A 147 20.02 6.59 -22.71
N ASP A 148 20.66 7.76 -22.73
CA ASP A 148 22.05 7.96 -22.34
C ASP A 148 22.23 8.61 -20.95
N LYS A 149 21.14 8.93 -20.23
CA LYS A 149 21.22 9.50 -18.88
C LYS A 149 20.83 8.46 -17.84
N GLN A 150 21.83 8.02 -17.08
CA GLN A 150 21.68 7.17 -15.91
C GLN A 150 20.73 7.86 -14.91
N ALA A 151 19.58 7.26 -14.64
CA ALA A 151 18.80 7.63 -13.46
C ALA A 151 19.63 7.22 -12.24
N VAL A 152 20.05 8.22 -11.45
CA VAL A 152 20.73 7.97 -10.18
C VAL A 152 19.69 7.42 -9.22
N VAL A 153 19.64 6.09 -9.12
CA VAL A 153 19.04 5.39 -7.99
C VAL A 153 20.14 4.50 -7.44
N HIS A 154 20.60 4.83 -6.23
CA HIS A 154 21.64 4.14 -5.46
C HIS A 154 22.99 3.94 -6.16
N GLY A 155 23.85 4.96 -6.13
CA GLY A 155 25.31 4.82 -5.91
C GLY A 155 26.16 3.88 -6.78
N GLU A 156 25.62 3.14 -7.73
CA GLU A 156 26.32 2.17 -8.57
C GLU A 156 25.98 2.43 -10.03
N ASN A 157 26.92 3.06 -10.72
CA ASN A 157 26.96 3.05 -12.17
C ASN A 157 27.20 1.62 -12.64
N ASN A 158 26.35 1.11 -13.55
CA ASN A 158 26.72 0.35 -14.77
C ASN A 158 25.58 -0.58 -15.25
N ALA A 159 24.67 -0.07 -16.08
CA ALA A 159 24.10 -0.78 -17.23
C ALA A 159 23.28 0.20 -18.09
N LYS A 160 23.39 0.10 -19.42
CA LYS A 160 22.42 0.71 -20.35
C LYS A 160 21.08 0.01 -20.11
N LEU A 161 20.13 0.71 -19.51
CA LEU A 161 18.79 0.19 -19.24
C LEU A 161 17.90 0.53 -20.45
N GLU A 162 17.59 -0.49 -21.26
CA GLU A 162 16.62 -0.38 -22.34
C GLU A 162 15.22 -0.18 -21.75
N CYS A 163 14.66 1.01 -21.99
CA CYS A 163 13.38 1.43 -21.42
C CYS A 163 12.24 0.69 -22.09
N VAL A 164 11.47 -0.07 -21.31
CA VAL A 164 10.34 -0.83 -21.84
C VAL A 164 9.03 -0.05 -21.67
N PRO A 165 8.28 0.23 -22.75
CA PRO A 165 7.04 0.98 -22.68
C PRO A 165 5.94 0.19 -21.94
N VAL A 166 5.35 0.83 -20.92
CA VAL A 166 4.20 0.30 -20.16
C VAL A 166 3.02 1.23 -20.34
N GLU A 167 1.87 0.71 -20.78
CA GLU A 167 0.67 1.51 -21.03
C GLU A 167 -0.59 0.81 -20.48
N VAL A 168 -1.50 1.58 -19.88
CA VAL A 168 -2.79 1.07 -19.40
C VAL A 168 -3.85 1.28 -20.48
N ILE A 169 -4.60 0.24 -20.83
CA ILE A 169 -5.62 0.27 -21.88
C ILE A 169 -7.01 -0.01 -21.32
N SER A 170 -8.03 0.46 -22.04
CA SER A 170 -9.41 0.20 -21.65
C SER A 170 -9.78 -1.28 -21.81
N PRO A 171 -10.74 -1.80 -21.01
CA PRO A 171 -11.22 -3.17 -21.18
C PRO A 171 -11.74 -3.45 -22.61
N GLU A 172 -12.34 -2.46 -23.27
CA GLU A 172 -12.82 -2.55 -24.65
C GLU A 172 -11.65 -2.68 -25.64
N SER A 173 -10.58 -1.91 -25.43
CA SER A 173 -9.36 -1.99 -26.24
C SER A 173 -8.66 -3.35 -26.04
N ALA A 174 -8.64 -3.85 -24.80
CA ALA A 174 -8.15 -5.19 -24.50
C ALA A 174 -8.96 -6.28 -25.20
N GLU A 175 -10.29 -6.18 -25.18
CA GLU A 175 -11.17 -7.12 -25.89
C GLU A 175 -10.91 -7.10 -27.40
N GLN A 176 -10.71 -5.91 -27.99
CA GLN A 176 -10.36 -5.79 -29.40
C GLN A 176 -9.04 -6.48 -29.74
N ILE A 177 -8.00 -6.35 -28.91
CA ILE A 177 -6.75 -7.08 -29.11
C ILE A 177 -7.00 -8.59 -29.04
N VAL A 178 -7.62 -9.06 -27.95
CA VAL A 178 -7.83 -10.50 -27.68
C VAL A 178 -8.63 -11.18 -28.80
N ARG A 179 -9.68 -10.52 -29.32
CA ARG A 179 -10.49 -11.06 -30.44
C ARG A 179 -9.70 -11.27 -31.72
N HIS A 180 -8.62 -10.54 -31.93
CA HIS A 180 -7.78 -10.68 -33.12
C HIS A 180 -6.58 -11.61 -32.90
N MET A 181 -6.30 -12.05 -31.67
CA MET A 181 -5.21 -12.98 -31.39
C MET A 181 -5.49 -14.36 -32.00
N LEU A 182 -4.42 -15.09 -32.37
CA LEU A 182 -4.55 -16.46 -32.86
C LEU A 182 -5.27 -17.33 -31.82
N ALA A 183 -6.14 -18.23 -32.26
CA ALA A 183 -6.61 -19.31 -31.42
C ALA A 183 -5.49 -20.32 -31.22
N ASN A 184 -5.17 -20.65 -29.97
CA ASN A 184 -4.25 -21.74 -29.66
C ASN A 184 -5.06 -22.92 -29.14
N ASP A 185 -5.08 -24.02 -29.90
CA ASP A 185 -5.87 -25.22 -29.59
C ASP A 185 -5.41 -25.95 -28.31
N ASP A 186 -4.18 -25.71 -27.84
CA ASP A 186 -3.53 -26.58 -26.83
C ASP A 186 -3.50 -26.05 -25.39
N THR A 187 -4.11 -24.90 -25.10
CA THR A 187 -4.20 -24.40 -23.71
C THR A 187 -5.63 -24.06 -23.33
N PRO A 188 -6.15 -24.55 -22.18
CA PRO A 188 -7.45 -24.10 -21.68
C PRO A 188 -7.39 -22.58 -21.48
N GLY A 189 -8.09 -21.83 -22.32
CA GLY A 189 -8.22 -20.40 -22.16
C GLY A 189 -8.99 -20.09 -20.88
N SER A 190 -8.56 -19.07 -20.15
CA SER A 190 -9.44 -18.39 -19.18
C SER A 190 -10.44 -17.54 -19.96
N SER A 191 -11.65 -17.33 -19.47
CA SER A 191 -12.60 -16.39 -20.07
C SER A 191 -12.08 -14.95 -19.94
N PHE A 192 -12.37 -14.07 -20.91
CA PHE A 192 -12.23 -12.62 -20.73
C PHE A 192 -13.61 -12.02 -20.46
N GLY A 193 -13.84 -11.46 -19.28
CA GLY A 193 -15.17 -10.94 -18.93
C GLY A 193 -16.28 -12.01 -18.91
N LYS A 194 -17.55 -11.56 -18.92
CA LYS A 194 -18.74 -12.38 -19.22
C LYS A 194 -18.95 -12.60 -20.73
N SER A 195 -17.97 -12.21 -21.55
CA SER A 195 -18.00 -12.34 -23.01
C SER A 195 -17.65 -13.79 -23.36
N ASN A 196 -18.32 -14.39 -24.36
CA ASN A 196 -17.95 -15.70 -24.92
C ASN A 196 -16.58 -15.69 -25.64
N SER A 197 -15.76 -14.65 -25.45
CA SER A 197 -14.43 -14.51 -26.04
C SER A 197 -13.41 -15.26 -25.19
N ILE A 198 -12.83 -16.33 -25.75
CA ILE A 198 -11.85 -17.19 -25.08
C ILE A 198 -10.47 -16.51 -25.13
N PHE A 199 -9.79 -16.43 -23.98
CA PHE A 199 -8.42 -15.92 -23.91
C PHE A 199 -7.47 -16.95 -24.53
N ASN A 200 -6.97 -16.66 -25.73
CA ASN A 200 -5.94 -17.47 -26.34
C ASN A 200 -4.58 -16.94 -25.90
N ARG A 201 -3.80 -17.76 -25.18
CA ARG A 201 -2.37 -17.46 -24.97
C ARG A 201 -1.65 -17.63 -26.29
N ALA A 202 -1.67 -16.60 -27.13
CA ALA A 202 -1.10 -16.63 -28.47
C ALA A 202 0.09 -15.67 -28.62
N THR A 203 1.01 -16.05 -29.49
CA THR A 203 2.21 -15.28 -29.84
C THR A 203 2.02 -14.38 -31.06
N GLY A 204 0.78 -14.18 -31.51
CA GLY A 204 0.46 -13.41 -32.72
C GLY A 204 -1.04 -13.24 -32.98
N PHE A 205 -1.35 -12.57 -34.08
CA PHE A 205 -2.72 -12.30 -34.54
C PHE A 205 -3.17 -13.32 -35.59
N SER A 206 -4.49 -13.54 -35.68
CA SER A 206 -5.13 -14.37 -36.70
C SER A 206 -4.73 -13.96 -38.12
N ASN A 207 -4.48 -12.66 -38.32
CA ASN A 207 -3.72 -12.16 -39.45
C ASN A 207 -2.24 -12.03 -39.07
N ILE A 208 -1.39 -12.88 -39.65
CA ILE A 208 0.06 -12.90 -39.39
C ILE A 208 0.77 -11.57 -39.69
N ASN A 209 0.18 -10.75 -40.56
CA ASN A 209 0.71 -9.45 -40.96
C ASN A 209 0.41 -8.35 -39.94
N HIS A 210 -0.45 -8.60 -38.96
CA HIS A 210 -0.79 -7.62 -37.94
C HIS A 210 0.25 -7.59 -36.82
N LYS A 211 0.61 -6.39 -36.37
CA LYS A 211 1.48 -6.15 -35.22
C LYS A 211 0.88 -5.07 -34.33
N ILE A 212 1.17 -5.14 -33.03
CA ILE A 212 0.89 -4.01 -32.12
C ILE A 212 2.02 -3.00 -32.30
N LYS A 213 1.65 -1.74 -32.57
CA LYS A 213 2.53 -0.59 -32.49
C LYS A 213 2.17 0.22 -31.25
N LEU A 214 3.16 0.42 -30.40
CA LEU A 214 3.05 1.20 -29.17
C LEU A 214 3.94 2.43 -29.28
N GLU A 215 3.34 3.61 -29.27
CA GLU A 215 4.02 4.89 -29.24
C GLU A 215 3.69 5.56 -27.90
N VAL A 216 4.56 5.40 -26.90
CA VAL A 216 4.35 6.04 -25.59
C VAL A 216 5.10 7.35 -25.50
N ASN A 217 4.45 8.35 -24.94
CA ASN A 217 5.03 9.68 -24.76
C ASN A 217 4.80 10.10 -23.32
N PHE A 218 5.84 9.95 -22.51
CA PHE A 218 5.81 10.27 -21.10
C PHE A 218 6.61 11.53 -20.79
N ILE A 219 6.18 12.23 -19.74
CA ILE A 219 6.88 13.36 -19.15
C ILE A 219 7.26 12.97 -17.73
N ASN A 220 8.56 13.06 -17.46
CA ASN A 220 9.14 12.82 -16.15
C ASN A 220 9.24 14.14 -15.38
N VAL A 221 8.66 14.15 -14.18
CA VAL A 221 8.60 15.31 -13.30
C VAL A 221 9.06 14.90 -11.92
N VAL A 222 10.16 15.47 -11.44
CA VAL A 222 10.55 15.34 -10.05
C VAL A 222 9.68 16.29 -9.21
N ARG A 223 9.00 15.76 -8.20
CA ARG A 223 8.23 16.55 -7.23
C ARG A 223 8.74 16.33 -5.81
N VAL A 224 8.69 17.38 -5.00
CA VAL A 224 9.03 17.31 -3.58
C VAL A 224 7.77 17.09 -2.76
N PHE A 225 7.82 16.10 -1.88
CA PHE A 225 6.78 15.79 -0.90
C PHE A 225 7.32 15.94 0.52
N HIS A 226 6.44 16.32 1.44
CA HIS A 226 6.82 16.71 2.80
C HIS A 226 6.32 15.68 3.82
N SER A 227 7.16 15.16 4.69
CA SER A 227 6.76 14.21 5.73
C SER A 227 6.92 14.82 7.10
N VAL A 228 5.97 14.56 7.99
CA VAL A 228 5.94 15.09 9.35
C VAL A 228 5.94 13.92 10.32
N MET A 229 6.87 13.94 11.28
CA MET A 229 6.90 12.97 12.35
C MET A 229 6.70 13.66 13.71
N ALA A 230 6.06 12.97 14.62
CA ALA A 230 5.99 13.36 16.01
C ALA A 230 6.03 12.15 16.92
N GLY A 231 6.41 12.31 18.18
CA GLY A 231 6.57 11.20 19.08
C GLY A 231 6.27 11.51 20.54
N ILE A 232 5.86 10.47 21.25
CA ILE A 232 5.78 10.42 22.70
C ILE A 232 6.84 9.44 23.16
N ARG A 233 7.79 9.91 23.98
CA ARG A 233 8.88 9.12 24.50
C ARG A 233 8.37 8.13 25.55
N GLY A 234 8.75 6.86 25.37
CA GLY A 234 8.47 5.79 26.33
C GLY A 234 9.16 6.02 27.68
N SER A 235 8.51 5.61 28.76
CA SER A 235 9.03 5.75 30.12
C SER A 235 9.99 4.62 30.54
N ARG A 236 9.95 3.47 29.86
CA ARG A 236 10.73 2.27 30.23
C ARG A 236 11.61 1.75 29.11
N GLU A 237 11.03 1.63 27.92
CA GLU A 237 11.69 1.16 26.70
C GLU A 237 11.62 2.27 25.64
N PRO A 238 12.28 3.43 25.86
CA PRO A 238 12.18 4.58 24.95
C PRO A 238 12.77 4.29 23.56
N ASP A 239 13.62 3.29 23.44
CA ASP A 239 14.22 2.78 22.20
C ASP A 239 13.31 1.81 21.43
N ARG A 240 12.18 1.39 22.00
CA ARG A 240 11.17 0.57 21.30
C ARG A 240 10.07 1.46 20.75
N HIS A 241 9.71 1.26 19.48
CA HIS A 241 8.84 2.18 18.75
C HIS A 241 7.56 1.50 18.25
N ILE A 242 6.41 2.12 18.54
CA ILE A 242 5.11 1.82 17.93
C ILE A 242 4.87 2.89 16.87
N LEU A 243 4.88 2.49 15.60
CA LEU A 243 4.67 3.43 14.50
C LEU A 243 3.19 3.46 14.11
N LEU A 244 2.62 4.66 14.06
CA LEU A 244 1.36 4.95 13.40
C LEU A 244 1.67 5.67 12.10
N VAL A 245 1.35 5.08 10.97
CA VAL A 245 1.75 5.61 9.67
C VAL A 245 0.52 5.88 8.80
N THR A 246 0.43 7.08 8.27
CA THR A 246 -0.56 7.45 7.24
C THR A 246 0.12 8.32 6.19
N SER A 247 -0.44 8.37 5.00
CA SER A 247 -0.02 9.33 3.97
C SER A 247 -0.99 10.52 3.89
N ARG A 248 -0.62 11.61 3.20
CA ARG A 248 -1.53 12.73 2.88
C ARG A 248 -1.95 12.77 1.42
N GLU A 249 -0.99 12.76 0.50
CA GLU A 249 -1.28 12.81 -0.92
C GLU A 249 -1.44 11.41 -1.51
N SER A 250 -2.41 11.28 -2.40
CA SER A 250 -2.57 10.13 -3.29
C SER A 250 -2.58 10.65 -4.73
N LEU A 251 -1.71 10.11 -5.58
CA LEU A 251 -1.65 10.47 -7.00
C LEU A 251 -2.68 9.69 -7.84
N LEU A 252 -3.73 9.19 -7.19
CA LEU A 252 -4.90 8.57 -7.79
C LEU A 252 -5.97 9.64 -8.00
N ASN A 253 -6.53 9.70 -9.21
CA ASN A 253 -7.25 10.88 -9.68
C ASN A 253 -8.69 11.04 -9.16
N ASN A 254 -9.06 10.41 -8.05
CA ASN A 254 -10.48 10.28 -7.71
C ASN A 254 -10.88 10.46 -6.25
N GLU A 255 -9.97 10.69 -5.32
CA GLU A 255 -10.32 10.54 -3.91
C GLU A 255 -9.72 11.69 -3.12
N LEU A 256 -10.52 12.28 -2.21
CA LEU A 256 -9.97 12.73 -0.94
C LEU A 256 -8.96 11.66 -0.54
N GLY A 257 -7.67 11.97 -0.50
CA GLY A 257 -6.62 10.97 -0.30
C GLY A 257 -6.79 10.25 1.05
N PRO A 258 -5.74 9.66 1.62
CA PRO A 258 -5.74 9.22 3.02
C PRO A 258 -5.96 10.37 4.06
N THR A 259 -6.68 11.43 3.70
CA THR A 259 -7.13 12.51 4.56
C THR A 259 -7.99 12.01 5.71
N GLY A 260 -8.82 10.97 5.51
CA GLY A 260 -9.55 10.30 6.60
C GLY A 260 -8.58 9.70 7.64
N GLY A 261 -7.51 9.07 7.17
CA GLY A 261 -6.41 8.58 8.00
C GLY A 261 -5.62 9.67 8.71
N THR A 262 -5.32 10.76 8.01
CA THR A 262 -4.68 11.95 8.59
C THR A 262 -5.57 12.58 9.67
N ALA A 263 -6.88 12.67 9.45
CA ALA A 263 -7.83 13.16 10.45
C ALA A 263 -7.88 12.24 11.68
N ALA A 264 -7.91 10.92 11.49
CA ALA A 264 -7.82 9.96 12.58
C ALA A 264 -6.50 10.09 13.36
N MET A 265 -5.37 10.25 12.67
CA MET A 265 -4.06 10.47 13.28
C MET A 265 -4.01 11.77 14.10
N MET A 266 -4.57 12.86 13.59
CA MET A 266 -4.67 14.13 14.32
C MET A 266 -5.49 13.97 15.60
N GLU A 267 -6.62 13.26 15.55
CA GLU A 267 -7.44 12.99 16.74
C GLU A 267 -6.71 12.06 17.72
N LEU A 268 -6.00 11.03 17.25
CA LEU A 268 -5.18 10.18 18.10
C LEU A 268 -4.07 10.96 18.80
N ALA A 269 -3.35 11.82 18.08
CA ALA A 269 -2.32 12.68 18.66
C ALA A 269 -2.90 13.60 19.74
N LYS A 270 -4.12 14.12 19.54
CA LYS A 270 -4.83 14.91 20.55
C LYS A 270 -5.21 14.08 21.77
N VAL A 271 -5.80 12.91 21.58
CA VAL A 271 -6.19 12.01 22.69
C VAL A 271 -4.96 11.61 23.51
N PHE A 272 -3.88 11.18 22.87
CA PHE A 272 -2.65 10.82 23.56
C PHE A 272 -1.96 12.03 24.20
N GLY A 273 -1.99 13.20 23.57
CA GLY A 273 -1.52 14.46 24.16
C GLY A 273 -2.29 14.83 25.42
N VAL A 274 -3.62 14.66 25.45
CA VAL A 274 -4.43 14.86 26.66
C VAL A 274 -4.05 13.86 27.76
N LEU A 275 -3.87 12.58 27.42
CA LEU A 275 -3.44 11.56 28.39
C LEU A 275 -2.06 11.90 28.97
N LEU A 276 -1.13 12.33 28.12
CA LEU A 276 0.23 12.74 28.49
C LEU A 276 0.21 13.95 29.43
N ASN A 277 -0.42 15.04 28.99
CA ASN A 277 -0.27 16.35 29.60
C ASN A 277 -1.25 16.60 30.75
N THR A 278 -2.40 15.91 30.79
CA THR A 278 -3.45 16.14 31.79
C THR A 278 -3.69 14.96 32.73
N LYS A 279 -3.39 13.73 32.29
CA LYS A 279 -3.60 12.52 33.10
C LYS A 279 -2.30 11.93 33.65
N GLY A 280 -1.15 12.47 33.27
CA GLY A 280 0.16 11.99 33.70
C GLY A 280 0.51 10.59 33.15
N TRP A 281 -0.21 10.13 32.13
CA TRP A 281 0.07 8.84 31.50
C TRP A 281 1.29 8.98 30.58
N ARG A 282 2.22 8.03 30.66
CA ARG A 282 3.28 7.85 29.68
C ARG A 282 3.36 6.40 29.26
N PRO A 283 3.44 6.11 27.95
CA PRO A 283 3.55 4.73 27.50
C PRO A 283 4.89 4.12 27.95
N HIS A 284 4.94 2.80 28.12
CA HIS A 284 6.22 2.11 28.37
C HIS A 284 7.18 2.23 27.18
N ARG A 285 6.67 2.07 25.96
CA ARG A 285 7.40 2.19 24.68
C ARG A 285 7.07 3.50 23.99
N SER A 286 7.99 3.99 23.16
CA SER A 286 7.75 5.23 22.43
C SER A 286 6.69 5.04 21.35
N ILE A 287 5.80 6.02 21.21
CA ILE A 287 4.81 6.10 20.12
C ILE A 287 5.32 7.11 19.11
N VAL A 288 5.29 6.79 17.83
CA VAL A 288 5.71 7.68 16.75
C VAL A 288 4.60 7.78 15.71
N PHE A 289 4.13 9.00 15.47
CA PHE A 289 3.22 9.35 14.39
C PHE A 289 4.06 9.71 13.17
N CYS A 290 3.89 8.98 12.07
CA CYS A 290 4.56 9.23 10.81
C CYS A 290 3.52 9.57 9.75
N ASN A 291 3.51 10.82 9.32
CA ASN A 291 2.62 11.28 8.29
C ASN A 291 3.42 11.60 7.02
N LEU A 292 3.30 10.73 6.02
CA LEU A 292 4.09 10.75 4.80
C LEU A 292 3.47 11.68 3.76
N GLY A 293 4.32 12.43 3.06
CA GLY A 293 3.86 13.38 2.04
C GLY A 293 3.21 12.69 0.83
N LEU A 294 3.65 11.48 0.46
CA LEU A 294 3.08 10.72 -0.65
C LEU A 294 2.88 9.24 -0.27
N ALA A 295 1.71 8.70 -0.58
CA ALA A 295 1.49 7.26 -0.64
C ALA A 295 2.17 6.67 -1.88
N PHE A 296 3.22 5.86 -1.67
CA PHE A 296 4.04 5.35 -2.78
C PHE A 296 3.45 4.06 -3.42
N MET A 297 2.73 3.25 -2.64
CA MET A 297 2.12 1.99 -3.10
C MET A 297 0.74 1.83 -2.50
N GLU A 298 -0.09 0.99 -3.12
CA GLU A 298 -1.25 0.44 -2.41
C GLU A 298 -0.81 -0.27 -1.13
N GLY A 299 -1.38 0.14 0.00
CA GLY A 299 -1.42 -0.67 1.20
C GLY A 299 -0.06 -0.99 1.82
N HIS A 300 0.39 -0.09 2.71
CA HIS A 300 1.30 -0.42 3.82
C HIS A 300 2.81 -0.31 3.60
N TYR A 301 3.28 0.39 2.57
CA TYR A 301 4.73 0.61 2.41
C TYR A 301 5.09 2.07 2.57
N ILE A 302 6.01 2.29 3.51
CA ILE A 302 6.76 3.53 3.70
C ILE A 302 7.40 3.90 2.35
N SER A 303 7.47 5.19 2.03
CA SER A 303 8.09 5.64 0.78
C SER A 303 9.56 5.14 0.73
N PRO A 304 10.07 4.65 -0.40
CA PRO A 304 11.45 4.20 -0.50
C PRO A 304 12.47 5.23 0.03
N PRO A 305 12.33 6.55 -0.24
CA PRO A 305 13.24 7.55 0.34
C PRO A 305 13.24 7.58 1.87
N PHE A 306 12.09 7.30 2.50
CA PHE A 306 12.01 7.18 3.95
C PHE A 306 12.61 5.87 4.43
N MET A 307 12.37 4.73 3.75
CA MET A 307 13.02 3.47 4.11
C MET A 307 14.54 3.54 3.96
N ASP A 308 15.06 4.21 2.94
CA ASP A 308 16.50 4.37 2.73
C ASP A 308 17.16 5.19 3.85
N SER A 309 16.43 6.20 4.36
CA SER A 309 16.94 7.08 5.41
C SER A 309 16.81 6.47 6.81
N TRP A 310 15.88 5.52 7.01
CA TRP A 310 15.50 5.03 8.34
C TRP A 310 15.54 3.51 8.48
N GLY A 311 15.91 2.75 7.45
CA GLY A 311 15.78 1.29 7.35
C GLY A 311 16.40 0.54 8.52
N ASP A 312 17.66 0.81 8.83
CA ASP A 312 18.39 0.15 9.92
C ASP A 312 17.74 0.41 11.30
N LEU A 313 17.21 1.62 11.51
CA LEU A 313 16.51 1.99 12.73
C LEU A 313 15.13 1.32 12.80
N LEU A 314 14.43 1.26 11.67
CA LEU A 314 13.13 0.60 11.56
C LEU A 314 13.27 -0.90 11.86
N GLU A 315 14.30 -1.55 11.34
CA GLU A 315 14.55 -2.98 11.53
C GLU A 315 14.89 -3.32 12.98
N SER A 316 15.70 -2.49 13.65
CA SER A 316 16.21 -2.79 14.99
C SER A 316 15.25 -2.45 16.14
N ASN A 317 14.42 -1.42 15.98
CA ASN A 317 13.73 -0.79 17.11
C ASN A 317 12.20 -0.72 16.99
N VAL A 318 11.62 -0.99 15.81
CA VAL A 318 10.17 -0.98 15.64
C VAL A 318 9.56 -2.28 16.13
N VAL A 319 8.69 -2.16 17.12
CA VAL A 319 7.92 -3.28 17.67
C VAL A 319 6.71 -3.58 16.79
N SER A 320 6.01 -2.54 16.33
CA SER A 320 4.89 -2.71 15.43
C SER A 320 4.67 -1.50 14.55
N TYR A 321 4.25 -1.78 13.32
CA TYR A 321 3.81 -0.82 12.33
C TYR A 321 2.30 -0.92 12.16
N LEU A 322 1.59 0.18 12.43
CA LEU A 322 0.15 0.30 12.23
C LEU A 322 -0.11 1.32 11.11
N SER A 323 -0.61 0.84 9.98
CA SER A 323 -1.10 1.72 8.91
C SER A 323 -2.49 2.25 9.27
N VAL A 324 -2.65 3.55 9.11
CA VAL A 324 -3.79 4.37 9.54
C VAL A 324 -4.37 5.13 8.35
N ASP A 325 -4.23 4.60 7.13
CA ASP A 325 -4.44 5.36 5.88
C ASP A 325 -5.92 5.60 5.54
N ASN A 326 -6.72 4.54 5.46
CA ASN A 326 -8.13 4.64 5.08
C ASN A 326 -9.01 3.98 6.14
N PRO A 327 -9.62 4.75 7.06
CA PRO A 327 -10.50 4.20 8.08
C PRO A 327 -11.78 3.59 7.48
N VAL A 328 -12.34 4.15 6.41
CA VAL A 328 -13.64 3.71 5.89
C VAL A 328 -13.62 3.58 4.37
N ALA A 329 -13.66 2.34 3.90
CA ALA A 329 -13.97 2.03 2.49
C ALA A 329 -15.47 1.73 2.29
N ASP A 330 -16.13 1.19 3.31
CA ASP A 330 -17.55 0.81 3.33
C ASP A 330 -18.00 0.69 4.81
N ASN A 331 -19.30 0.72 5.07
CA ASN A 331 -19.89 0.63 6.41
C ASN A 331 -20.45 -0.77 6.77
N ARG A 332 -20.09 -1.81 5.98
CA ARG A 332 -20.62 -3.17 6.17
C ARG A 332 -19.94 -3.97 7.27
N SER A 333 -18.60 -4.01 7.27
CA SER A 333 -17.82 -4.84 8.20
C SER A 333 -16.38 -4.37 8.29
N LEU A 334 -15.76 -4.59 9.46
CA LEU A 334 -14.31 -4.42 9.63
C LEU A 334 -13.54 -5.46 8.82
N GLU A 335 -12.60 -5.00 8.02
CA GLU A 335 -11.59 -5.83 7.36
C GLU A 335 -10.22 -5.50 7.96
N VAL A 336 -9.43 -6.54 8.26
CA VAL A 336 -8.11 -6.40 8.88
C VAL A 336 -7.11 -7.24 8.09
N GLU A 337 -6.05 -6.59 7.60
CA GLU A 337 -4.84 -7.24 7.13
C GLU A 337 -3.77 -7.10 8.23
N VAL A 338 -3.27 -8.22 8.75
CA VAL A 338 -2.36 -8.21 9.90
C VAL A 338 -1.48 -9.46 9.92
N SER A 339 -0.25 -9.32 10.41
CA SER A 339 0.59 -10.46 10.76
C SER A 339 -0.15 -11.41 11.73
N PRO A 340 -0.07 -12.74 11.55
CA PRO A 340 -0.66 -13.69 12.49
C PRO A 340 -0.23 -13.46 13.94
N LEU A 341 0.98 -12.95 14.18
CA LEU A 341 1.47 -12.59 15.52
C LEU A 341 0.57 -11.56 16.23
N LEU A 342 -0.06 -10.66 15.49
CA LEU A 342 -0.89 -9.58 16.02
C LEU A 342 -2.39 -9.88 15.94
N SER A 343 -2.78 -10.99 15.32
CA SER A 343 -4.20 -11.36 15.11
C SER A 343 -5.02 -11.37 16.40
N LYS A 344 -4.44 -11.90 17.49
CA LYS A 344 -5.10 -12.02 18.79
C LYS A 344 -5.35 -10.64 19.41
N VAL A 345 -4.33 -9.77 19.44
CA VAL A 345 -4.49 -8.42 20.00
C VAL A 345 -5.48 -7.57 19.20
N VAL A 346 -5.53 -7.75 17.87
CA VAL A 346 -6.55 -7.08 17.05
C VAL A 346 -7.95 -7.58 17.37
N GLN A 347 -8.13 -8.90 17.45
CA GLN A 347 -9.42 -9.48 17.82
C GLN A 347 -9.88 -8.98 19.19
N ASP A 348 -9.02 -9.06 20.19
CA ASP A 348 -9.35 -8.68 21.56
C ASP A 348 -9.58 -7.16 21.71
N SER A 349 -8.92 -6.33 20.88
CA SER A 349 -9.11 -4.87 20.89
C SER A 349 -10.39 -4.45 20.19
N SER A 350 -10.76 -5.11 19.10
CA SER A 350 -12.02 -4.84 18.42
C SER A 350 -13.24 -5.09 19.28
N ALA A 351 -13.18 -6.08 20.19
CA ALA A 351 -14.28 -6.42 21.07
C ALA A 351 -14.58 -5.29 22.08
N LEU A 352 -13.64 -4.37 22.28
CA LEU A 352 -13.77 -3.19 23.13
C LEU A 352 -14.38 -1.98 22.38
N VAL A 353 -14.50 -2.06 21.06
CA VAL A 353 -15.04 -0.98 20.23
C VAL A 353 -16.52 -1.25 19.96
N PRO A 354 -17.43 -0.33 20.30
CA PRO A 354 -18.84 -0.47 19.97
C PRO A 354 -19.07 -0.59 18.46
N ASN A 355 -19.95 -1.50 18.03
CA ASN A 355 -20.33 -1.62 16.62
C ASN A 355 -21.02 -0.31 16.16
N PRO A 356 -20.49 0.41 15.15
CA PRO A 356 -21.05 1.68 14.70
C PRO A 356 -22.39 1.55 13.97
N ARG A 357 -22.79 0.33 13.59
CA ARG A 357 -24.00 0.07 12.79
C ARG A 357 -25.24 -0.13 13.66
N LEU A 358 -26.05 0.92 13.80
CA LEU A 358 -27.26 0.91 14.65
C LEU A 358 -28.24 -0.22 14.33
N LEU A 359 -28.43 -0.58 13.05
CA LEU A 359 -29.39 -1.63 12.66
C LEU A 359 -29.01 -3.02 13.22
N GLU A 360 -27.72 -3.34 13.27
CA GLU A 360 -27.25 -4.61 13.85
C GLU A 360 -27.35 -4.60 15.38
N VAL A 361 -27.13 -3.43 15.99
CA VAL A 361 -27.28 -3.24 17.44
C VAL A 361 -28.75 -3.36 17.86
N MET A 362 -29.68 -2.77 17.10
CA MET A 362 -31.12 -2.80 17.38
C MET A 362 -31.78 -4.14 17.07
N GLY A 363 -31.24 -4.91 16.11
CA GLY A 363 -31.80 -6.20 15.67
C GLY A 363 -31.50 -7.40 16.58
N ASN A 364 -30.97 -7.20 17.79
CA ASN A 364 -30.53 -8.28 18.71
C ASN A 364 -29.47 -9.24 18.13
N SER A 365 -28.82 -8.91 17.02
CA SER A 365 -27.54 -9.53 16.68
C SER A 365 -26.47 -8.97 17.60
N GLN A 366 -26.46 -9.41 18.86
CA GLN A 366 -25.42 -9.13 19.86
C GLN A 366 -24.07 -9.79 19.50
N ARG A 367 -23.57 -9.52 18.30
CA ARG A 367 -22.19 -9.82 17.96
C ARG A 367 -21.51 -8.48 17.74
N THR A 368 -21.03 -7.91 18.85
CA THR A 368 -19.89 -6.98 18.87
C THR A 368 -18.61 -7.63 18.32
N GLY A 369 -18.64 -8.92 17.99
CA GLY A 369 -17.64 -9.55 17.14
C GLY A 369 -17.81 -9.05 15.71
N PHE A 370 -17.07 -8.00 15.36
CA PHE A 370 -16.71 -7.71 13.98
C PHE A 370 -16.42 -9.03 13.26
N ARG A 371 -16.94 -9.23 12.04
CA ARG A 371 -16.72 -10.48 11.30
C ARG A 371 -15.25 -10.54 10.91
N PHE A 372 -14.43 -11.15 11.77
CA PHE A 372 -13.01 -11.35 11.55
C PHE A 372 -12.78 -12.24 10.35
N LYS A 373 -12.38 -11.63 9.23
CA LYS A 373 -11.80 -12.35 8.11
C LYS A 373 -10.34 -11.91 8.01
N ILE A 374 -9.45 -12.66 8.64
CA ILE A 374 -8.01 -12.54 8.41
C ILE A 374 -7.79 -12.91 6.94
N ARG A 375 -7.52 -11.93 6.09
CA ARG A 375 -7.12 -12.18 4.71
C ARG A 375 -5.60 -12.11 4.62
N ASN A 376 -4.99 -13.14 4.07
CA ASN A 376 -3.55 -13.15 3.75
C ASN A 376 -3.27 -12.68 2.32
N SER A 377 -4.24 -12.07 1.66
CA SER A 377 -4.09 -11.28 0.43
C SER A 377 -5.46 -10.82 -0.07
N LYS A 378 -5.48 -9.60 -0.62
CA LYS A 378 -6.55 -8.98 -1.44
C LYS A 378 -7.82 -8.55 -0.67
N ALA A 379 -7.73 -7.45 0.08
CA ALA A 379 -8.85 -6.53 0.31
C ALA A 379 -9.09 -5.59 -0.89
N ALA A 380 -10.32 -5.49 -1.37
CA ALA A 380 -10.70 -4.46 -2.34
C ALA A 380 -10.90 -3.13 -1.60
N SER A 381 -9.98 -2.17 -1.78
CA SER A 381 -10.18 -0.79 -1.33
C SER A 381 -11.04 -0.06 -2.37
N ASN A 382 -12.31 0.13 -2.07
CA ASN A 382 -13.09 1.15 -2.75
C ASN A 382 -12.98 2.40 -1.87
N SER A 383 -12.19 3.38 -2.27
CA SER A 383 -11.93 4.59 -1.48
C SER A 383 -12.83 5.76 -1.88
N ASN A 384 -13.94 5.46 -2.55
CA ASN A 384 -15.03 6.39 -2.73
C ASN A 384 -15.93 6.39 -1.49
N LEU A 385 -16.18 7.59 -0.94
CA LEU A 385 -17.34 7.99 -0.12
C LEU A 385 -17.10 8.18 1.40
N ASP A 386 -16.20 9.06 1.83
CA ASP A 386 -16.05 9.36 3.27
C ASP A 386 -17.29 10.01 3.93
N ILE A 387 -18.14 10.74 3.17
CA ILE A 387 -19.29 11.46 3.75
C ILE A 387 -20.62 10.73 3.50
N ASP A 388 -20.83 10.22 2.29
CA ASP A 388 -22.08 9.53 1.93
C ASP A 388 -22.12 8.09 2.47
N SER A 389 -20.96 7.42 2.65
CA SER A 389 -20.91 6.06 3.19
C SER A 389 -20.81 6.01 4.72
N ASP A 390 -20.37 7.09 5.39
CA ASP A 390 -20.32 7.19 6.85
C ASP A 390 -21.00 8.46 7.41
N PRO A 391 -22.33 8.61 7.26
CA PRO A 391 -23.06 9.74 7.82
C PRO A 391 -22.82 9.90 9.33
N GLY A 392 -22.25 11.05 9.71
CA GLY A 392 -21.91 11.37 11.09
C GLY A 392 -20.61 10.73 11.61
N LEU A 393 -19.74 10.26 10.72
CA LEU A 393 -18.37 9.78 11.01
C LEU A 393 -18.32 8.68 12.10
N ARG A 394 -19.32 7.80 12.13
CA ARG A 394 -19.45 6.78 13.17
C ARG A 394 -18.46 5.66 12.97
N SER A 395 -18.26 5.25 11.73
CA SER A 395 -17.32 4.21 11.33
C SER A 395 -15.88 4.74 11.45
N HIS A 396 -15.64 5.98 11.03
CA HIS A 396 -14.39 6.70 11.29
C HIS A 396 -14.04 6.70 12.78
N LYS A 397 -14.98 7.12 13.63
CA LYS A 397 -14.79 7.10 15.08
C LYS A 397 -14.45 5.71 15.60
N ALA A 398 -15.17 4.67 15.18
CA ALA A 398 -14.92 3.29 15.61
C ALA A 398 -13.51 2.82 15.20
N MET A 399 -13.07 3.15 13.99
CA MET A 399 -11.73 2.82 13.51
C MET A 399 -10.64 3.59 14.25
N THR A 400 -10.83 4.89 14.48
CA THR A 400 -9.92 5.69 15.32
C THR A 400 -9.83 5.13 16.74
N GLN A 401 -10.94 4.69 17.34
CA GLN A 401 -10.94 4.01 18.64
C GLN A 401 -10.16 2.70 18.61
N LEU A 402 -10.36 1.88 17.58
CA LEU A 402 -9.62 0.63 17.42
C LEU A 402 -8.11 0.87 17.32
N TRP A 403 -7.69 1.81 16.48
CA TRP A 403 -6.29 2.18 16.32
C TRP A 403 -5.68 2.77 17.60
N GLY A 404 -6.45 3.57 18.34
CA GLY A 404 -6.05 4.09 19.65
C GLY A 404 -5.83 2.98 20.68
N ILE A 405 -6.77 2.03 20.78
CA ILE A 405 -6.65 0.89 21.70
C ILE A 405 -5.47 -0.01 21.31
N LEU A 406 -5.29 -0.28 20.02
CA LEU A 406 -4.16 -1.06 19.53
C LEU A 406 -2.83 -0.40 19.87
N THR A 407 -2.71 0.88 19.57
CA THR A 407 -1.52 1.68 19.89
C THR A 407 -1.24 1.65 21.38
N TRP A 408 -2.26 1.92 22.21
CA TRP A 408 -2.13 1.90 23.66
C TRP A 408 -1.68 0.52 24.17
N LYS A 409 -2.32 -0.57 23.74
CA LYS A 409 -1.91 -1.92 24.14
C LYS A 409 -0.48 -2.25 23.72
N MET A 410 -0.09 -1.91 22.49
CA MET A 410 1.27 -2.18 22.00
C MET A 410 2.32 -1.36 22.74
N ALA A 411 2.00 -0.11 23.06
CA ALA A 411 2.92 0.81 23.72
C ALA A 411 3.04 0.56 25.23
N ASP A 412 1.97 0.11 25.89
CA ASP A 412 1.86 0.13 27.35
C ASP A 412 1.81 -1.27 27.99
N SER A 413 1.53 -2.34 27.23
CA SER A 413 1.54 -3.68 27.81
C SER A 413 2.95 -4.06 28.27
N LEU A 414 3.07 -4.50 29.53
CA LEU A 414 4.32 -5.00 30.11
C LEU A 414 4.92 -6.11 29.23
N LEU A 415 4.10 -7.09 28.87
CA LEU A 415 4.42 -8.10 27.88
C LEU A 415 3.81 -7.71 26.53
N LEU A 416 4.60 -7.80 25.47
CA LEU A 416 4.09 -7.56 24.12
C LEU A 416 2.93 -8.51 23.83
N PRO A 417 1.76 -8.01 23.37
CA PRO A 417 0.57 -8.81 23.15
C PRO A 417 0.64 -9.57 21.82
N PHE A 418 1.80 -10.18 21.54
CA PHE A 418 2.01 -11.07 20.41
C PHE A 418 1.51 -12.47 20.72
N SER A 419 1.03 -13.17 19.68
CA SER A 419 0.63 -14.56 19.72
C SER A 419 1.53 -15.39 18.80
N PRO A 420 2.69 -15.88 19.28
CA PRO A 420 3.51 -16.82 18.54
C PRO A 420 2.75 -18.10 18.16
N THR A 421 1.79 -18.52 18.99
CA THR A 421 0.90 -19.66 18.71
C THR A 421 0.07 -19.42 17.47
N SER A 422 -0.53 -18.23 17.31
CA SER A 422 -1.27 -17.88 16.09
C SER A 422 -0.40 -17.98 14.82
N TYR A 423 0.90 -17.68 14.94
CA TYR A 423 1.83 -17.80 13.82
C TYR A 423 2.18 -19.26 13.50
N ALA A 424 2.43 -20.07 14.52
CA ALA A 424 2.66 -21.51 14.35
C ALA A 424 1.43 -22.21 13.73
N ASP A 425 0.23 -21.87 14.18
CA ASP A 425 -1.02 -22.39 13.61
C ASP A 425 -1.19 -21.96 12.16
N PHE A 426 -0.89 -20.70 11.86
CA PHE A 426 -0.92 -20.17 10.50
C PHE A 426 0.01 -20.96 9.56
N LEU A 427 1.25 -21.25 9.98
CA LEU A 427 2.19 -22.01 9.18
C LEU A 427 1.74 -23.46 8.97
N ASN A 428 1.23 -24.13 10.01
CA ASN A 428 0.69 -25.49 9.89
C ASN A 428 -0.49 -25.56 8.91
N ASN A 429 -1.44 -24.63 9.04
CA ASN A 429 -2.59 -24.54 8.15
C ASN A 429 -2.17 -24.23 6.71
N THR A 430 -1.16 -23.37 6.54
CA THR A 430 -0.62 -23.03 5.22
C THR A 430 0.09 -24.22 4.58
N LEU A 431 0.90 -24.97 5.33
CA LEU A 431 1.54 -26.19 4.81
C LEU A 431 0.48 -27.21 4.39
N THR A 432 -0.53 -27.44 5.24
CA THR A 432 -1.64 -28.36 4.93
C THR A 432 -2.39 -27.92 3.66
N ALA A 433 -2.63 -26.61 3.51
CA ALA A 433 -3.27 -26.05 2.32
C ALA A 433 -2.40 -26.23 1.07
N ILE A 434 -1.07 -26.04 1.17
CA ILE A 434 -0.12 -26.26 0.07
C ILE A 434 -0.10 -27.74 -0.34
N GLU A 435 0.04 -28.65 0.62
CA GLU A 435 0.06 -30.10 0.38
C GLU A 435 -1.24 -30.57 -0.27
N THR A 436 -2.38 -30.04 0.17
CA THR A 436 -3.70 -30.37 -0.39
C THR A 436 -3.87 -29.81 -1.80
N LYS A 437 -3.57 -28.52 -2.00
CA LYS A 437 -3.79 -27.81 -3.27
C LYS A 437 -2.82 -28.25 -4.37
N TYR A 438 -1.58 -28.54 -4.02
CA TYR A 438 -0.50 -28.84 -4.96
C TYR A 438 -0.05 -30.31 -4.92
N LYS A 439 -0.85 -31.21 -4.33
CA LYS A 439 -0.55 -32.64 -4.19
C LYS A 439 0.02 -33.27 -5.46
N ARG A 440 -0.62 -33.01 -6.61
CA ARG A 440 -0.19 -33.54 -7.91
C ARG A 440 1.20 -33.04 -8.30
N VAL A 441 1.43 -31.73 -8.23
CA VAL A 441 2.71 -31.08 -8.57
C VAL A 441 3.84 -31.59 -7.67
N ILE A 442 3.57 -31.74 -6.37
CA ILE A 442 4.52 -32.29 -5.39
C ILE A 442 4.91 -33.71 -5.78
N SER A 443 3.93 -34.56 -6.12
CA SER A 443 4.19 -35.95 -6.50
C SER A 443 4.91 -36.09 -7.85
N GLU A 444 4.50 -35.33 -8.87
CA GLU A 444 5.06 -35.40 -10.22
C GLU A 444 6.52 -34.93 -10.25
N ASN A 445 6.85 -33.90 -9.48
CA ASN A 445 8.20 -33.35 -9.38
C ASN A 445 9.04 -33.97 -8.25
N LYS A 446 8.52 -35.00 -7.57
CA LYS A 446 9.17 -35.69 -6.44
C LYS A 446 9.68 -34.72 -5.36
N LEU A 447 8.90 -33.66 -5.08
CA LEU A 447 9.25 -32.67 -4.07
C LEU A 447 9.11 -33.29 -2.67
N VAL A 448 10.15 -33.17 -1.86
CA VAL A 448 10.18 -33.69 -0.49
C VAL A 448 9.95 -32.53 0.49
N LEU A 449 8.83 -32.55 1.20
CA LEU A 449 8.46 -31.50 2.17
C LEU A 449 8.75 -31.87 3.63
N SER A 450 9.45 -32.98 3.88
CA SER A 450 9.72 -33.47 5.24
C SER A 450 10.51 -32.48 6.09
N GLU A 451 11.50 -31.80 5.51
CA GLU A 451 12.30 -30.77 6.20
C GLU A 451 11.44 -29.57 6.60
N LEU A 452 10.58 -29.09 5.70
CA LEU A 452 9.64 -28.00 6.00
C LEU A 452 8.63 -28.41 7.08
N ASN A 453 8.10 -29.63 7.00
CA ASN A 453 7.19 -30.18 8.00
C ASN A 453 7.87 -30.31 9.37
N SER A 454 9.11 -30.80 9.40
CA SER A 454 9.94 -30.90 10.60
C SER A 454 10.24 -29.52 11.20
N ALA A 455 10.62 -28.54 10.37
CA ALA A 455 10.89 -27.17 10.80
C ALA A 455 9.66 -26.52 11.43
N ILE A 456 8.48 -26.65 10.81
CA ILE A 456 7.22 -26.10 11.35
C ILE A 456 6.85 -26.81 12.67
N LYS A 457 7.01 -28.13 12.76
CA LYS A 457 6.80 -28.88 14.01
C LYS A 457 7.74 -28.42 15.12
N ASN A 458 9.02 -28.25 14.83
CA ASN A 458 10.01 -27.77 15.78
C ASN A 458 9.65 -26.36 16.26
N LEU A 459 9.20 -25.48 15.36
CA LEU A 459 8.69 -24.16 15.73
C LEU A 459 7.46 -24.26 16.64
N SER A 460 6.48 -25.11 16.33
CA SER A 460 5.29 -25.31 17.18
C SER A 460 5.64 -25.80 18.59
N ILE A 461 6.63 -26.70 18.71
CA ILE A 461 7.15 -27.17 20.00
C ILE A 461 7.83 -26.02 20.75
N ALA A 462 8.72 -25.28 20.08
CA ALA A 462 9.42 -24.15 20.67
C ALA A 462 8.46 -23.06 21.15
N VAL A 463 7.44 -22.72 20.35
CA VAL A 463 6.37 -21.79 20.71
C VAL A 463 5.58 -22.29 21.92
N SER A 464 5.25 -23.59 21.98
CA SER A 464 4.54 -24.18 23.12
C SER A 464 5.36 -24.10 24.40
N LEU A 465 6.67 -24.35 24.33
CA LEU A 465 7.59 -24.21 25.46
C LEU A 465 7.74 -22.75 25.88
N PHE A 466 7.87 -21.84 24.91
CA PHE A 466 7.92 -20.41 25.16
C PHE A 466 6.65 -19.94 25.88
N GLN A 467 5.47 -20.31 25.39
CA GLN A 467 4.20 -19.91 26.00
C GLN A 467 4.08 -20.42 27.43
N LYS A 468 4.42 -21.70 27.69
CA LYS A 468 4.45 -22.26 29.05
C LYS A 468 5.34 -21.45 29.98
N LYS A 469 6.52 -21.03 29.50
CA LYS A 469 7.42 -20.18 30.29
C LYS A 469 6.79 -18.81 30.54
N MET A 470 6.22 -18.18 29.51
CA MET A 470 5.54 -16.88 29.61
C MET A 470 4.34 -16.90 30.57
N ASP A 471 3.66 -18.03 30.71
CA ASP A 471 2.55 -18.19 31.66
C ASP A 471 3.03 -18.22 33.11
N THR A 472 4.29 -18.59 33.35
CA THR A 472 4.91 -18.62 34.69
C THR A 472 5.70 -17.37 35.06
N VAL A 473 5.93 -16.46 34.11
CA VAL A 473 6.60 -15.18 34.38
C VAL A 473 5.73 -14.36 35.32
N ASP A 474 6.35 -13.76 36.35
CA ASP A 474 5.69 -12.81 37.22
C ASP A 474 5.28 -11.57 36.41
N LYS A 475 3.98 -11.28 36.45
CA LYS A 475 3.34 -10.17 35.73
C LYS A 475 2.87 -9.07 36.69
N SER A 476 3.17 -9.21 37.97
CA SER A 476 2.87 -8.19 38.96
C SER A 476 3.93 -7.09 38.93
N GLU A 477 3.45 -5.86 38.90
CA GLU A 477 4.22 -4.64 39.17
C GLU A 477 3.56 -3.86 40.28
#